data_AF-A0A423GEY7-F1
#
_entry.id   AF-A0A423GEY7-F1
#
_cell.length_a   1.000
_cell.length_b   1.000
_cell.length_c   1.000
_cell.angle_alpha   90.00
_cell.angle_beta   90.00
_cell.angle_gamma   90.00
#
_symmetry.space_group_name_H-M   'P 1'
#
loop_
_entity.id
_entity.type
_entity.pdbx_description
1 polymer ?
#
loop_
_entity_poly.entity_id
_entity_poly.type
_entity_poly.pdbx_seq_one_letter_code
_entity_poly.pdbx_strand_id
1 'polypeptide(L)' 'MTLQTIKASVLKFAKDEDGLTIVEYAVAGGLITVAVAAMFILLGSAVNTKITALCAAVKGAAC' A
#
# COMPACT_ATOMS: atom_id res chain seq x y z
N MET A 1 -21.09 38.78 11.11
CA MET A 1 -19.77 38.25 10.70
C MET A 1 -18.72 39.25 11.14
N THR A 2 -17.79 38.89 12.04
CA THR A 2 -16.74 39.82 12.49
C THR A 2 -15.46 39.57 11.69
N LEU A 3 -14.63 40.60 11.52
CA LEU A 3 -13.35 40.50 10.81
C LEU A 3 -12.44 39.40 11.38
N GLN A 4 -12.55 39.15 12.69
CA GLN A 4 -11.85 38.08 13.39
C GLN A 4 -12.28 36.69 12.91
N THR A 5 -13.59 36.47 12.66
CA THR A 5 -14.10 35.21 12.12
C THR A 5 -13.61 34.95 10.70
N ILE A 6 -13.51 36.00 9.88
CA ILE A 6 -12.98 35.91 8.51
C ILE A 6 -11.49 35.55 8.53
N LYS A 7 -10.69 36.25 9.36
CA LYS A 7 -9.26 35.97 9.53
C LYS A 7 -9.01 34.52 9.98
N ALA A 8 -9.79 34.02 10.95
CA ALA A 8 -9.68 32.65 11.41
C ALA A 8 -10.01 31.63 10.31
N SER A 9 -11.02 31.92 9.47
CA SER A 9 -11.42 31.05 8.36
C SER A 9 -10.35 30.99 7.26
N VAL A 10 -9.72 32.11 6.93
CA VAL A 10 -8.62 32.17 5.94
C VAL A 10 -7.36 31.47 6.46
N LEU A 11 -7.01 31.64 7.74
CA LEU A 11 -5.88 30.93 8.35
C LEU A 11 -6.10 29.41 8.38
N LYS A 12 -7.35 28.98 8.60
CA LYS A 12 -7.73 27.57 8.57
C LYS A 12 -7.63 27.01 7.16
N PHE A 13 -8.16 27.72 6.17
CA PHE A 13 -8.07 27.34 4.76
C PHE A 13 -6.61 27.18 4.29
N ALA A 14 -5.73 28.12 4.64
CA ALA A 14 -4.31 28.01 4.31
C ALA A 14 -3.62 26.80 4.95
N LYS A 15 -4.00 26.43 6.19
CA LYS A 15 -3.48 25.23 6.88
C LYS A 15 -4.04 23.93 6.33
N ASP A 16 -5.28 23.92 5.88
CA ASP A 16 -5.94 22.74 5.32
C ASP A 16 -5.33 22.39 3.93
N GLU A 17 -4.72 23.36 3.22
CA GLU A 17 -3.99 23.16 1.96
C GLU A 17 -2.48 22.84 2.15
N ASP A 18 -1.88 23.17 3.30
CA ASP A 18 -0.47 22.88 3.64
C ASP A 18 -0.25 21.45 4.20
N GLY A 19 -1.32 20.74 4.54
CA GLY A 19 -1.26 19.32 4.89
C GLY A 19 -1.16 18.47 3.63
N LEU A 20 -0.17 17.59 3.54
CA LEU A 20 -0.01 16.62 2.44
C LEU A 20 -1.39 16.05 2.11
N THR A 21 -1.88 16.37 0.91
CA THR A 21 -3.29 16.27 0.57
C THR A 21 -3.77 14.83 0.82
N ILE A 22 -5.04 14.64 1.20
CA ILE A 22 -5.63 13.30 1.39
C ILE A 22 -5.34 12.39 0.17
N VAL A 23 -5.23 12.99 -1.01
CA VAL A 23 -4.90 12.33 -2.28
C VAL A 23 -3.50 11.73 -2.27
N GLU A 24 -2.49 12.41 -1.75
CA GLU A 24 -1.11 11.91 -1.71
C GLU A 24 -0.97 10.73 -0.72
N TYR A 25 -1.65 10.79 0.43
CA TYR A 25 -1.72 9.65 1.34
C TYR A 25 -2.48 8.46 0.75
N ALA A 26 -3.55 8.72 -0.01
CA ALA A 26 -4.28 7.67 -0.70
C ALA A 26 -3.40 7.00 -1.79
N VAL A 27 -2.63 7.79 -2.53
CA VAL A 27 -1.69 7.27 -3.54
C VAL A 27 -0.56 6.48 -2.88
N ALA A 28 0.04 6.99 -1.80
CA ALA A 28 1.08 6.27 -1.06
C ALA A 28 0.55 4.95 -0.48
N GLY A 29 -0.64 4.97 0.13
CA GLY A 29 -1.31 3.77 0.63
C GLY A 29 -1.62 2.77 -0.48
N GLY A 30 -2.09 3.24 -1.64
CA GLY A 30 -2.35 2.41 -2.82
C GLY A 30 -1.08 1.76 -3.36
N LEU A 31 0.03 2.48 -3.44
CA LEU A 31 1.30 1.94 -3.93
C LEU A 31 1.85 0.86 -2.99
N ILE A 32 1.77 1.09 -1.68
CA ILE A 32 2.23 0.12 -0.67
C ILE A 32 1.38 -1.16 -0.73
N THR A 33 0.05 -1.03 -0.82
CA THR A 33 -0.84 -2.20 -0.89
C THR A 33 -0.58 -3.06 -2.13
N VAL A 34 -0.39 -2.44 -3.30
CA VAL A 34 -0.02 -3.15 -4.54
C VAL A 34 1.34 -3.83 -4.41
N ALA A 35 2.34 -3.13 -3.86
CA ALA A 35 3.67 -3.70 -3.67
C ALA A 35 3.65 -4.92 -2.73
N VAL A 36 2.93 -4.82 -1.61
CA VAL A 36 2.76 -5.92 -0.65
C VAL A 36 2.05 -7.11 -1.32
N ALA A 37 0.95 -6.88 -2.05
CA ALA A 37 0.25 -7.94 -2.77
C ALA A 37 1.18 -8.65 -3.77
N ALA A 38 1.97 -7.90 -4.55
CA ALA A 38 2.93 -8.45 -5.49
C ALA A 38 4.00 -9.31 -4.78
N MET A 39 4.54 -8.84 -3.65
CA MET A 39 5.51 -9.60 -2.85
C MET A 39 4.94 -10.95 -2.38
N PHE A 40 3.68 -10.98 -1.92
CA PHE A 40 3.05 -12.24 -1.49
C PHE A 40 2.83 -13.22 -2.64
N ILE A 41 2.46 -12.73 -3.82
CA ILE A 41 2.33 -13.59 -5.02
C ILE A 41 3.67 -14.21 -5.38
N LEU A 42 4.74 -13.41 -5.42
CA LEU A 42 6.09 -13.88 -5.75
C LEU A 42 6.60 -14.88 -4.71
N LEU A 43 6.43 -14.58 -3.42
CA LEU A 43 6.80 -15.49 -2.35
C LEU A 43 6.01 -16.80 -2.44
N GLY A 44 4.70 -16.73 -2.64
CA GLY A 44 3.84 -17.91 -2.80
C GLY A 44 4.28 -18.79 -3.97
N SER A 45 4.62 -18.20 -5.10
CA SER A 45 5.16 -18.91 -6.27
C SER A 45 6.50 -19.59 -5.97
N ALA A 46 7.41 -18.89 -5.30
CA ALA A 46 8.71 -19.44 -4.92
C ALA A 46 8.55 -20.61 -3.94
N VAL A 47 7.69 -20.47 -2.93
CA VAL A 47 7.38 -21.53 -1.96
C VAL A 47 6.77 -22.74 -2.66
N ASN A 48 5.76 -22.53 -3.52
CA ASN A 48 5.14 -23.61 -4.29
C ASN A 48 6.18 -24.38 -5.12
N THR A 49 7.04 -23.66 -5.83
CA THR A 49 8.13 -24.26 -6.62
C THR A 49 9.03 -25.16 -5.77
N LYS A 50 9.42 -24.71 -4.58
CA LYS A 50 10.27 -25.51 -3.68
C LYS A 50 9.53 -26.73 -3.13
N ILE A 51 8.26 -26.58 -2.74
CA ILE A 51 7.43 -27.67 -2.23
C ILE A 51 7.20 -28.74 -3.31
N THR A 52 6.84 -28.34 -4.54
CA THR A 52 6.65 -29.26 -5.66
C THR A 52 7.95 -30.01 -5.97
N ALA A 53 9.11 -29.34 -5.93
CA ALA A 53 10.41 -29.98 -6.13
C ALA A 53 10.71 -31.02 -5.04
N LEU A 54 10.45 -30.70 -3.77
CA LEU A 54 10.61 -31.65 -2.65
C LEU A 54 9.67 -32.85 -2.80
N CYS A 55 8.41 -32.60 -3.13
CA CYS A 55 7.42 -33.65 -3.36
C CYS A 55 7.83 -34.59 -4.50
N ALA A 56 8.31 -34.04 -5.62
CA ALA A 56 8.80 -34.84 -6.74
C ALA A 56 10.02 -35.69 -6.35
N ALA A 57 10.94 -35.12 -5.56
CA ALA A 57 12.11 -35.84 -5.06
C ALA A 57 11.71 -37.01 -4.14
N VAL A 58 10.71 -36.83 -3.28
CA VAL A 58 10.22 -37.89 -2.37
C VAL A 58 9.43 -38.95 -3.13
N LYS A 59 8.61 -38.56 -4.10
CA LYS A 59 7.73 -39.46 -4.85
C LYS A 59 8.46 -40.22 -5.96
N GLY A 60 9.60 -39.70 -6.44
CA GLY A 60 10.32 -40.25 -7.59
C GLY A 60 9.59 -40.06 -8.93
N ALA A 61 8.57 -39.20 -8.96
CA ALA A 61 7.74 -38.87 -10.12
C ALA A 61 7.22 -37.43 -9.97
N ALA A 62 6.50 -36.92 -10.99
CA ALA A 62 5.86 -35.62 -10.87
C ALA A 62 4.95 -35.57 -9.63
N CYS A 63 5.13 -34.51 -8.86
CA CYS A 63 4.10 -34.01 -7.96
C CYS A 63 3.08 -33.28 -8.84
#